data_AF-A0A495QSR1-F1
#
_entry.id   AF-A0A495QSR1-F1
#
_cell.length_a   1.000
_cell.length_b   1.000
_cell.length_c   1.000
_cell.angle_alpha   90.00
_cell.angle_beta   90.00
_cell.angle_gamma   90.00
#
_symmetry.space_group_name_H-M   'P 1'
#
loop_
_entity.id
_entity.type
_entity.pdbx_description
1 polymer ?
#
loop_
_entity_poly.entity_id
_entity_poly.type
_entity_poly.pdbx_seq_one_letter_code
_entity_poly.pdbx_strand_id
1 'polypeptide(L)'
;MTDDRPGLSPRVLAAVDRFAGERLRRAYVHDPEISAGLRVIERVALAYRLSGDANVTELASPVDLAASLLTTDEVAGLLGVKPGAVRRACREKRLTATKRGREWFITPDAAAAYAVEVRHRR
;
A
#
# COMPACT_ATOMS: atom_id res chain seq x y z
N MET A 1 14.02 11.58 -25.23
CA MET A 1 13.41 10.24 -25.35
C MET A 1 12.17 10.28 -24.47
N THR A 2 11.05 10.71 -25.04
CA THR A 2 9.82 10.99 -24.31
C THR A 2 9.17 9.65 -23.95
N ASP A 3 9.05 9.39 -22.67
CA ASP A 3 8.42 8.18 -22.11
C ASP A 3 6.93 8.22 -22.45
N ASP A 4 6.58 7.62 -23.59
CA ASP A 4 5.22 7.52 -24.14
C ASP A 4 4.46 6.37 -23.45
N ARG A 5 4.48 6.36 -22.11
CA ARG A 5 3.58 5.49 -21.35
C ARG A 5 2.18 6.09 -21.47
N PRO A 6 1.14 5.30 -21.78
CA PRO A 6 -0.23 5.79 -21.79
C PRO A 6 -0.61 6.22 -20.37
N GLY A 7 -0.39 7.50 -20.05
CA GLY A 7 -0.72 8.09 -18.77
C GLY A 7 -2.22 8.26 -18.67
N LEU A 8 -2.87 7.47 -17.81
CA LEU A 8 -4.28 7.70 -17.47
C LEU A 8 -4.42 9.05 -16.75
N SER A 9 -5.30 9.90 -17.25
CA SER A 9 -5.57 11.21 -16.62
C SER A 9 -6.05 11.02 -15.17
N PRO A 10 -5.64 11.88 -14.21
CA PRO A 10 -6.14 11.87 -12.83
C PRO A 10 -7.67 11.91 -12.72
N ARG A 11 -8.34 12.56 -13.68
CA ARG A 11 -9.80 12.59 -13.77
C ARG A 11 -10.40 11.21 -14.06
N VAL A 12 -9.75 10.43 -14.93
CA VAL A 12 -10.16 9.06 -15.25
C VAL A 12 -9.93 8.15 -14.05
N LEU A 13 -8.79 8.28 -13.38
CA LEU A 13 -8.50 7.54 -12.15
C LEU A 13 -9.50 7.85 -11.03
N ALA A 14 -9.87 9.13 -10.86
CA ALA A 14 -10.90 9.52 -9.90
C ALA A 14 -12.29 8.96 -10.25
N ALA A 15 -12.63 8.86 -11.54
CA ALA A 15 -13.86 8.23 -11.96
C ALA A 15 -13.85 6.72 -11.67
N VAL A 16 -12.76 6.02 -11.99
CA VAL A 16 -12.60 4.59 -11.69
C VAL A 16 -12.65 4.31 -10.19
N ASP A 17 -11.95 5.10 -9.37
CA ASP A 17 -11.97 5.01 -7.91
C ASP A 17 -13.41 5.15 -7.37
N ARG A 18 -14.13 6.16 -7.85
CA ARG A 18 -15.52 6.42 -7.43
C ARG A 18 -16.46 5.24 -7.71
N PHE A 19 -16.33 4.60 -8.87
CA PHE A 19 -17.25 3.53 -9.28
C PHE A 19 -16.82 2.14 -8.80
N ALA A 20 -15.53 1.88 -8.70
CA ALA A 20 -15.01 0.54 -8.50
C ALA A 20 -13.92 0.42 -7.42
N GLY A 21 -13.37 1.53 -6.90
CA GLY A 21 -12.22 1.52 -6.00
C GLY A 21 -12.42 0.64 -4.76
N GLU A 22 -13.55 0.80 -4.07
CA GLU A 22 -13.87 -0.02 -2.89
C GLU A 22 -14.02 -1.51 -3.23
N ARG A 23 -14.73 -1.81 -4.33
CA ARG A 23 -14.97 -3.18 -4.76
C ARG A 23 -13.68 -3.87 -5.20
N LEU A 24 -12.83 -3.17 -5.94
CA LEU A 24 -11.53 -3.68 -6.40
C LEU A 24 -10.59 -3.91 -5.22
N ARG A 25 -10.50 -2.98 -4.25
CA ARG A 25 -9.66 -3.16 -3.07
C ARG A 25 -10.08 -4.35 -2.22
N ARG A 26 -11.38 -4.61 -2.09
CA ARG A 26 -11.88 -5.82 -1.41
C ARG A 26 -11.57 -7.09 -2.18
N ALA A 27 -11.79 -7.09 -3.49
CA ALA A 27 -11.58 -8.27 -4.34
C ALA A 27 -10.10 -8.67 -4.42
N TYR A 28 -9.20 -7.70 -4.41
CA TYR A 28 -7.76 -7.90 -4.58
C TYR A 28 -6.95 -7.61 -3.32
N VAL A 29 -7.58 -7.65 -2.13
CA VAL A 29 -6.87 -7.41 -0.86
C VAL A 29 -5.74 -8.41 -0.59
N HIS A 30 -5.85 -9.61 -1.15
CA HIS A 30 -4.87 -10.69 -1.02
C HIS A 30 -3.77 -10.66 -2.11
N ASP A 31 -3.93 -9.82 -3.13
CA ASP A 31 -2.92 -9.63 -4.17
C ASP A 31 -2.08 -8.38 -3.84
N PRO A 32 -0.82 -8.55 -3.41
CA PRO A 32 0.00 -7.43 -2.94
C PRO A 32 0.29 -6.42 -4.05
N GLU A 33 0.49 -6.89 -5.29
CA GLU A 33 0.85 -6.04 -6.42
C GLU A 33 -0.35 -5.21 -6.87
N ILE A 34 -1.51 -5.86 -7.00
CA ILE A 34 -2.75 -5.18 -7.41
C ILE A 34 -3.24 -4.25 -6.29
N SER A 35 -3.18 -4.67 -5.03
CA SER A 35 -3.62 -3.82 -3.91
C SER A 35 -2.79 -2.54 -3.78
N ALA A 36 -1.47 -2.63 -4.02
CA ALA A 36 -0.58 -1.47 -4.03
C ALA A 36 -0.98 -0.50 -5.15
N GLY A 37 -1.20 -1.00 -6.37
CA GLY A 37 -1.68 -0.20 -7.49
C GLY A 37 -3.02 0.49 -7.22
N LEU A 38 -3.98 -0.21 -6.61
CA LEU A 38 -5.29 0.36 -6.27
C LEU A 38 -5.21 1.47 -5.22
N ARG A 39 -4.27 1.40 -4.27
CA ARG A 39 -4.03 2.48 -3.29
C ARG A 39 -3.42 3.73 -3.93
N VAL A 40 -2.58 3.56 -4.95
CA VAL A 40 -2.09 4.69 -5.76
C VAL A 40 -3.27 5.40 -6.43
N ILE A 41 -4.18 4.63 -7.04
CA ILE A 41 -5.37 5.17 -7.70
C ILE A 41 -6.24 5.94 -6.70
N GLU A 42 -6.48 5.40 -5.50
CA GLU A 42 -7.20 6.09 -4.44
C GLU A 42 -6.56 7.44 -4.09
N ARG A 43 -5.23 7.48 -3.89
CA ARG A 43 -4.54 8.73 -3.52
C ARG A 43 -4.62 9.77 -4.61
N VAL A 44 -4.38 9.38 -5.85
CA VAL A 44 -4.51 10.29 -7.01
C VAL A 44 -5.94 10.81 -7.11
N ALA A 45 -6.93 9.93 -6.94
CA ALA A 45 -8.34 10.29 -6.94
C ALA A 45 -8.70 11.26 -5.81
N LEU A 46 -8.20 11.01 -4.59
CA LEU A 46 -8.42 11.87 -3.44
C LEU A 46 -7.76 13.23 -3.62
N ALA A 47 -6.49 13.28 -4.03
CA ALA A 47 -5.77 14.52 -4.29
C ALA A 47 -6.43 15.33 -5.41
N TYR A 48 -6.92 14.68 -6.47
CA TYR A 48 -7.72 15.33 -7.50
C TYR A 48 -9.03 15.90 -6.96
N ARG A 49 -9.77 15.16 -6.13
CA ARG A 49 -11.03 15.63 -5.52
C ARG A 49 -10.82 16.83 -4.59
N LEU A 50 -9.68 16.89 -3.89
CA LEU A 50 -9.35 17.96 -2.95
C LEU A 50 -8.78 19.20 -3.65
N SER A 51 -7.91 19.01 -4.64
CA SER A 51 -7.20 20.10 -5.31
C SER A 51 -7.89 20.60 -6.58
N GLY A 52 -8.69 19.76 -7.26
CA GLY A 52 -9.27 20.04 -8.57
C GLY A 52 -8.27 20.05 -9.73
N ASP A 53 -6.97 19.94 -9.46
CA ASP A 53 -5.90 20.13 -10.44
C ASP A 53 -5.53 18.86 -11.22
N ALA A 54 -5.29 19.01 -12.51
CA ALA A 54 -4.87 17.92 -13.39
C ALA A 54 -3.40 17.51 -13.24
N ASN A 55 -2.58 18.29 -12.51
CA ASN A 55 -1.16 18.05 -12.27
C ASN A 55 -0.85 17.10 -11.09
N VAL A 56 -1.87 16.41 -10.56
CA VAL A 56 -1.77 15.52 -9.39
C VAL A 56 -0.89 14.28 -9.63
N THR A 57 -0.41 14.06 -10.85
CA THR A 57 0.48 12.95 -11.23
C THR A 57 1.85 12.97 -10.51
N GLU A 58 2.35 14.14 -10.07
CA GLU A 58 3.61 14.23 -9.30
C GLU A 58 3.49 13.73 -7.85
N LEU A 59 2.29 13.75 -7.25
CA LEU A 59 2.01 13.26 -5.88
C LEU A 59 1.93 11.74 -5.77
N ALA A 60 2.06 11.03 -6.89
CA ALA A 60 2.01 9.58 -7.00
C ALA A 60 3.32 8.99 -7.52
N SER A 61 4.45 9.67 -7.26
CA SER A 61 5.75 9.08 -7.51
C SER A 61 5.89 7.78 -6.70
N PRO A 62 6.43 6.69 -7.26
CA PRO A 62 6.63 5.42 -6.54
C PRO A 62 7.47 5.58 -5.25
N VAL A 63 8.18 6.69 -5.10
CA VAL A 63 8.89 7.09 -3.88
C VAL A 63 7.92 7.29 -2.68
N ASP A 64 6.69 7.75 -2.91
CA ASP A 64 5.68 7.95 -1.85
C ASP A 64 4.98 6.66 -1.42
N LEU A 65 5.11 5.58 -2.20
CA LEU A 65 4.67 4.24 -1.77
C LEU A 65 5.59 3.67 -0.69
N ALA A 66 6.91 3.94 -0.76
CA ALA A 66 7.86 3.54 0.27
C ALA A 66 7.61 4.22 1.63
N ALA A 67 7.02 5.43 1.62
CA ALA A 67 6.62 6.16 2.82
C ALA A 67 5.30 5.65 3.45
N SER A 68 4.63 4.69 2.81
CA SER A 68 3.31 4.21 3.24
C SER A 68 3.46 3.16 4.34
N LEU A 69 3.43 3.62 5.58
CA LEU A 69 3.47 2.74 6.75
C LEU A 69 2.25 1.80 6.76
N LEU A 70 2.51 0.50 6.87
CA LEU A 70 1.53 -0.57 6.99
C LEU A 70 1.23 -0.88 8.45
N THR A 71 -0.01 -1.17 8.75
CA THR A 71 -0.45 -1.69 10.05
C THR A 71 -0.13 -3.17 10.20
N THR A 72 -0.17 -3.67 11.43
CA THR A 72 -0.02 -5.11 11.69
C THR A 72 -1.05 -5.98 10.99
N ASP A 73 -2.27 -5.48 10.77
CA ASP A 73 -3.33 -6.23 10.11
C ASP A 73 -3.10 -6.32 8.60
N GLU A 74 -2.63 -5.24 7.98
CA GLU A 74 -2.23 -5.24 6.57
C GLU A 74 -1.05 -6.17 6.31
N VAL A 75 -0.01 -6.11 7.15
CA VAL A 75 1.14 -7.02 7.04
C VAL A 75 0.73 -8.48 7.28
N ALA A 76 -0.21 -8.73 8.18
CA ALA A 76 -0.74 -10.08 8.41
C ALA A 76 -1.48 -10.62 7.18
N GLY A 77 -2.29 -9.77 6.53
CA GLY A 77 -2.96 -10.10 5.27
C GLY A 77 -1.97 -10.42 4.15
N LEU A 78 -0.91 -9.62 4.02
CA LEU A 78 0.15 -9.83 3.02
C LEU A 78 0.91 -11.15 3.23
N LEU A 79 1.18 -11.50 4.47
CA LEU A 79 1.96 -12.69 4.82
C LEU A 79 1.11 -13.96 4.92
N GLY A 80 -0.22 -13.83 4.89
CA GLY A 80 -1.15 -14.94 5.16
C GLY A 80 -1.02 -15.50 6.57
N VAL A 81 -0.58 -14.68 7.54
CA VAL A 81 -0.42 -15.07 8.95
C VAL A 81 -1.43 -14.38 9.84
N LYS A 82 -1.57 -14.82 11.09
CA LYS A 82 -2.43 -14.13 12.07
C LYS A 82 -1.79 -12.79 12.49
N PRO A 83 -2.59 -11.71 12.68
CA PRO A 83 -2.07 -10.42 13.19
C PRO A 83 -1.30 -10.52 14.50
N GLY A 84 -1.68 -11.48 15.37
CA GLY A 84 -0.94 -11.79 16.58
C GLY A 84 0.50 -12.24 16.34
N ALA A 85 0.78 -12.96 15.25
CA ALA A 85 2.12 -13.38 14.87
C ALA A 85 2.97 -12.18 14.42
N VAL A 86 2.39 -11.25 13.65
CA VAL A 86 3.06 -10.01 13.25
C VAL A 86 3.36 -9.12 14.45
N ARG A 87 2.38 -8.90 15.35
CA ARG A 87 2.59 -8.16 16.61
C ARG A 87 3.68 -8.80 17.47
N ARG A 88 3.73 -10.13 17.52
CA ARG A 88 4.79 -10.86 18.22
C ARG A 88 6.15 -10.64 17.55
N ALA A 89 6.24 -10.69 16.23
CA ALA A 89 7.46 -10.42 15.47
C ALA A 89 7.98 -8.98 15.67
N CYS A 90 7.09 -7.99 15.71
CA CYS A 90 7.43 -6.61 16.07
C CYS A 90 7.99 -6.52 17.50
N ARG A 91 7.32 -7.17 18.47
CA ARG A 91 7.76 -7.15 19.88
C ARG A 91 9.10 -7.87 20.09
N GLU A 92 9.32 -8.96 19.37
CA GLU A 92 10.56 -9.76 19.40
C GLU A 92 11.66 -9.17 18.51
N LYS A 93 11.45 -7.95 17.94
CA LYS A 93 12.39 -7.22 17.08
C LYS A 93 12.84 -7.98 15.82
N ARG A 94 12.07 -8.97 15.38
CA ARG A 94 12.32 -9.69 14.11
C ARG A 94 11.71 -8.98 12.91
N LEU A 95 10.76 -8.07 13.14
CA LEU A 95 10.16 -7.22 12.13
C LEU A 95 10.37 -5.76 12.53
N THR A 96 11.07 -5.00 11.69
CA THR A 96 11.31 -3.57 11.92
C THR A 96 9.99 -2.80 11.84
N ALA A 97 9.59 -2.23 12.97
CA ALA A 97 8.33 -1.49 13.09
C ALA A 97 8.50 -0.33 14.07
N THR A 98 7.81 0.76 13.80
CA THR A 98 7.70 1.91 14.70
C THR A 98 6.35 1.87 15.40
N LYS A 99 6.35 1.98 16.72
CA LYS A 99 5.11 2.06 17.49
C LYS A 99 4.67 3.52 17.61
N ARG A 100 3.44 3.84 17.19
CA ARG A 100 2.81 5.16 17.43
C ARG A 100 1.52 4.94 18.22
N GLY A 101 1.50 5.37 19.47
CA GLY A 101 0.38 5.15 20.38
C GLY A 101 0.13 3.67 20.65
N ARG A 102 -1.06 3.17 20.27
CA ARG A 102 -1.47 1.77 20.45
C ARG A 102 -1.17 0.87 19.25
N GLU A 103 -0.73 1.45 18.14
CA GLU A 103 -0.56 0.72 16.87
C GLU A 103 0.92 0.61 16.46
N TRP A 104 1.20 -0.43 15.69
CA TRP A 104 2.50 -0.69 15.09
C TRP A 104 2.43 -0.35 13.61
N PHE A 105 3.41 0.41 13.16
CA PHE A 105 3.58 0.88 11.80
C PHE A 105 4.86 0.26 11.22
N ILE A 106 4.71 -0.46 10.13
CA ILE A 106 5.74 -1.28 9.49
C ILE A 106 5.97 -0.73 8.10
N THR A 107 7.23 -0.51 7.70
CA THR A 107 7.50 -0.08 6.33
C THR A 107 7.28 -1.23 5.35
N PRO A 108 6.87 -0.96 4.11
CA PRO A 108 6.71 -2.00 3.08
C PRO A 108 7.98 -2.84 2.90
N ASP A 109 9.15 -2.20 2.91
CA ASP A 109 10.45 -2.89 2.81
C ASP A 109 10.70 -3.85 3.98
N ALA A 110 10.34 -3.45 5.21
CA ALA A 110 10.48 -4.31 6.37
C ALA A 110 9.53 -5.51 6.30
N ALA A 111 8.30 -5.30 5.81
CA ALA A 111 7.35 -6.38 5.59
C ALA A 111 7.85 -7.36 4.51
N ALA A 112 8.42 -6.85 3.41
CA ALA A 112 8.98 -7.66 2.33
C ALA A 112 10.19 -8.49 2.80
N ALA A 113 11.12 -7.89 3.55
CA ALA A 113 12.27 -8.59 4.11
C ALA A 113 11.83 -9.73 5.04
N TYR A 114 10.83 -9.48 5.89
CA TYR A 114 10.28 -10.49 6.79
C TYR A 114 9.51 -11.59 6.04
N ALA A 115 8.83 -11.27 4.94
CA ALA A 115 8.15 -12.26 4.10
C ALA A 115 9.12 -13.30 3.53
N VAL A 116 10.29 -12.85 3.08
CA VAL A 116 11.37 -13.72 2.60
C VAL A 116 11.82 -14.66 3.71
N GLU A 117 12.06 -14.14 4.91
CA GLU A 117 12.51 -14.95 6.06
C GLU A 117 11.47 -15.99 6.51
N VAL A 118 10.19 -15.61 6.56
CA VAL A 118 9.10 -16.53 6.93
C VAL A 118 8.94 -17.65 5.90
N ARG A 119 9.11 -17.35 4.61
CA ARG A 119 9.03 -18.33 3.53
C ARG A 119 10.20 -19.33 3.57
N HIS A 120 11.38 -18.91 4.02
CA HIS A 120 12.54 -19.80 4.20
C HIS A 120 12.47 -20.72 5.42
N ARG A 121 11.63 -20.43 6.41
CA ARG A 121 11.44 -21.27 7.62
C ARG A 121 10.33 -22.33 7.46
N ARG A 122 9.71 -22.41 6.29
CA ARG A 122 8.60 -23.31 5.99
C ARG A 122 9.07 -24.48 5.15
#